data_AF-D1BTQ8-F1
#
_entry.id   AF-D1BTQ8-F1
#
_cell.length_a   1.000
_cell.length_b   1.000
_cell.length_c   1.000
_cell.angle_alpha   90.00
_cell.angle_beta   90.00
_cell.angle_gamma   90.00
#
_symmetry.space_group_name_H-M   'P 1'
#
loop_
_entity.id
_entity.type
_entity.pdbx_description
1 polymer ?
#
loop_
_entity_poly.entity_id
_entity_poly.type
_entity_poly.pdbx_seq_one_letter_code
_entity_poly.pdbx_strand_id
1 'polypeptide(L)'
;MHVLLLAAEAALAAELADAWGSAAAGSVEPAVLPPRSSTAAPSGVFVPLTALGLTAAPPAAPETARLSALAAAADVVVVHLDVLDGEALHAGPLPLVAEVAVGRAVPVVVLAGRAEASRREWSAGGISGVHEVGTDPPRRAAAVARAGRTWAPSWSGDHRA
;
A
#
# COMPACT_ATOMS: atom_id res chain seq x y z
N MET A 1 13.27 10.58 -2.03
CA MET A 1 12.12 9.83 -1.53
C MET A 1 11.54 9.05 -2.69
N HIS A 2 11.40 7.74 -2.56
CA HIS A 2 10.78 6.86 -3.53
C HIS A 2 9.43 6.39 -3.01
N VAL A 3 8.36 6.64 -3.77
CA VAL A 3 7.00 6.27 -3.41
C VAL A 3 6.54 5.16 -4.33
N LEU A 4 6.16 4.02 -3.77
CA LEU A 4 5.45 2.97 -4.51
C LEU A 4 3.95 3.24 -4.40
N LEU A 5 3.28 3.53 -5.53
CA LEU A 5 1.85 3.79 -5.57
C LEU A 5 1.10 2.62 -6.21
N LEU A 6 0.25 1.97 -5.41
CA LEU A 6 -0.53 0.80 -5.79
C LEU A 6 -2.00 1.15 -5.98
N ALA A 7 -2.59 0.78 -7.12
CA ALA A 7 -4.03 0.88 -7.36
C ALA A 7 -4.55 -0.37 -8.08
N ALA A 8 -5.88 -0.57 -8.07
CA ALA A 8 -6.50 -1.75 -8.71
C ALA A 8 -6.22 -1.84 -10.22
N GLU A 9 -6.03 -0.70 -10.88
CA GLU A 9 -5.80 -0.60 -12.32
C GLU A 9 -4.55 0.25 -12.62
N ALA A 10 -3.84 -0.11 -13.69
CA ALA A 10 -2.60 0.58 -14.08
C ALA A 10 -2.86 2.05 -14.47
N ALA A 11 -3.97 2.34 -15.17
CA ALA A 11 -4.33 3.69 -15.55
C ALA A 11 -4.59 4.58 -14.33
N LEU A 12 -5.32 4.05 -13.34
CA LEU A 12 -5.58 4.74 -12.08
C LEU A 12 -4.29 4.94 -11.28
N ALA A 13 -3.41 3.93 -11.22
CA ALA A 13 -2.11 4.07 -10.56
C ALA A 13 -1.28 5.20 -11.18
N ALA A 14 -1.25 5.29 -12.52
CA ALA A 14 -0.56 6.36 -13.23
C ALA A 14 -1.17 7.74 -12.94
N GLU A 15 -2.49 7.88 -13.01
CA GLU A 15 -3.19 9.14 -12.71
C GLU A 15 -2.89 9.64 -11.29
N LEU A 16 -2.95 8.75 -10.30
CA LEU A 16 -2.67 9.08 -8.91
C LEU A 16 -1.18 9.41 -8.70
N ALA A 17 -0.28 8.72 -9.40
CA ALA A 17 1.15 8.99 -9.35
C ALA A 17 1.50 10.36 -9.94
N ASP A 18 0.85 10.76 -11.03
CA ASP A 18 1.00 12.10 -11.61
C ASP A 18 0.50 13.18 -10.62
N ALA A 19 -0.68 12.98 -10.04
CA ALA A 19 -1.23 13.89 -9.04
C ALA A 19 -0.31 14.01 -7.81
N TRP A 20 0.25 12.90 -7.32
CA TRP A 20 1.22 12.90 -6.22
C TRP A 20 2.51 13.60 -6.61
N GLY A 21 3.12 13.20 -7.73
CA GLY A 21 4.41 13.71 -8.20
C GLY A 21 4.39 15.21 -8.53
N SER A 22 3.24 15.75 -8.94
CA SER A 22 3.08 17.19 -9.18
C SER A 22 3.22 18.05 -7.91
N ALA A 23 3.06 17.45 -6.73
CA ALA A 23 2.90 18.16 -5.46
C ALA A 23 3.92 17.78 -4.39
N ALA A 24 4.75 16.77 -4.64
CA ALA A 24 5.60 16.16 -3.63
C ALA A 24 7.02 15.92 -4.15
N ALA A 25 8.01 15.86 -3.26
CA ALA A 25 9.39 15.61 -3.64
C ALA A 25 9.64 14.12 -3.91
N GLY A 26 10.54 13.84 -4.86
CA GLY A 26 11.03 12.49 -5.12
C GLY A 26 10.46 11.83 -6.37
N SER A 27 10.56 10.51 -6.45
CA SER A 27 10.02 9.71 -7.54
C SER A 27 8.81 8.90 -7.08
N VAL A 28 7.85 8.74 -7.97
CA VAL A 28 6.66 7.90 -7.75
C VAL A 28 6.67 6.78 -8.77
N GLU A 29 6.65 5.54 -8.31
CA GLU A 29 6.52 4.34 -9.14
C GLU A 29 5.07 3.82 -9.06
N PRO A 30 4.26 3.98 -10.13
CA PRO A 30 2.94 3.38 -10.18
C PRO A 30 3.05 1.89 -10.43
N ALA A 31 2.27 1.10 -9.70
CA ALA A 31 2.14 -0.33 -9.90
C ALA A 31 0.70 -0.80 -9.62
N VAL A 32 0.35 -1.95 -10.19
CA VAL A 32 -0.95 -2.56 -9.96
C VAL A 32 -0.93 -3.30 -8.63
N LEU A 33 -1.93 -3.02 -7.79
CA LEU A 33 -2.19 -3.74 -6.56
C LEU A 33 -2.48 -5.19 -6.92
N PRO A 34 -1.71 -6.16 -6.40
CA PRO A 34 -1.95 -7.56 -6.74
C PRO A 34 -3.38 -7.94 -6.36
N PRO A 35 -4.07 -8.74 -7.21
CA PRO A 35 -5.36 -9.26 -6.84
C PRO A 35 -5.22 -10.08 -5.55
N ARG A 36 -6.33 -10.24 -4.82
CA ARG A 36 -6.36 -11.12 -3.66
C ARG A 36 -5.76 -12.46 -4.06
N SER A 37 -4.68 -12.86 -3.39
CA SER A 37 -4.14 -14.20 -3.56
C SER A 37 -5.19 -15.16 -3.00
N SER A 38 -5.95 -15.81 -3.89
CA SER A 38 -6.75 -16.95 -3.49
C SER A 38 -5.79 -18.12 -3.27
N THR A 39 -5.03 -18.08 -2.18
CA THR A 39 -4.50 -19.33 -1.64
C THR A 39 -5.74 -20.15 -1.28
N ALA A 40 -6.08 -21.10 -2.16
CA ALA A 40 -7.13 -22.06 -1.89
C ALA A 40 -6.86 -22.62 -0.49
N ALA A 41 -7.87 -22.59 0.38
CA ALA A 41 -7.75 -23.19 1.70
C ALA A 41 -7.21 -24.63 1.50
N PRO A 42 -6.16 -25.04 2.20
CA PRO A 42 -5.59 -26.36 2.00
C PRO A 42 -6.67 -27.40 2.26
N SER A 43 -7.14 -28.08 1.20
CA SER A 43 -8.07 -29.18 1.32
C SER A 43 -7.24 -30.43 1.67
N GLY A 44 -7.14 -30.76 2.96
CA GLY A 44 -6.40 -31.94 3.41
C GLY A 44 -6.02 -31.93 4.89
N VAL A 45 -5.34 -33.00 5.30
CA VAL A 45 -4.76 -33.12 6.64
C VAL A 45 -3.54 -32.22 6.74
N PHE A 46 -3.56 -31.24 7.64
CA PHE A 46 -2.40 -30.41 7.94
C PHE A 46 -1.38 -31.23 8.72
N VAL A 47 -0.25 -31.55 8.10
CA VAL A 47 0.89 -32.14 8.78
C VAL A 47 1.86 -31.02 9.13
N PRO A 48 2.17 -30.78 10.41
CA PRO A 48 3.18 -29.79 10.78
C PRO A 48 4.52 -30.23 10.20
N LEU A 49 5.03 -29.49 9.21
CA LEU A 49 6.30 -29.79 8.55
C LEU A 49 7.48 -29.84 9.54
N THR A 50 7.36 -29.09 10.65
CA THR A 50 8.29 -29.14 11.78
C THR A 50 8.33 -30.50 12.46
N ALA A 51 7.21 -31.23 12.53
CA ALA A 51 7.18 -32.60 13.05
C ALA A 51 7.88 -33.61 12.12
N LEU A 52 8.10 -33.23 10.86
CA LEU A 52 8.84 -34.01 9.85
C LEU A 52 10.31 -33.56 9.73
N GLY A 53 10.79 -32.65 10.59
CA GLY A 53 12.15 -32.11 10.51
C GLY A 53 12.39 -31.16 9.32
N LEU A 54 11.33 -30.73 8.63
CA LEU A 54 11.41 -29.79 7.52
C LEU A 54 11.35 -28.35 8.07
N THR A 55 12.42 -27.59 7.84
CA THR A 55 12.57 -26.20 8.30
C THR A 55 12.46 -25.17 7.17
N ALA A 56 12.37 -25.62 5.91
CA ALA A 56 12.26 -24.73 4.77
C ALA A 56 10.83 -24.21 4.63
N ALA A 57 10.68 -22.89 4.69
CA ALA A 57 9.44 -22.26 4.28
C ALA A 57 9.23 -22.49 2.76
N PRO A 58 7.99 -22.74 2.31
CA PRO A 58 7.71 -22.75 0.89
C PRO A 58 8.10 -21.40 0.27
N PRO A 59 8.54 -21.38 -1.01
CA PRO A 59 8.85 -20.13 -1.68
C PRO A 59 7.60 -19.25 -1.68
N ALA A 60 7.80 -17.94 -1.45
CA ALA A 60 6.72 -16.97 -1.54
C ALA A 60 6.07 -17.04 -2.93
N ALA A 61 4.75 -16.83 -2.99
CA ALA A 61 4.05 -16.69 -4.25
C ALA A 61 4.73 -15.59 -5.11
N PRO A 62 4.80 -15.74 -6.45
CA PRO A 62 5.47 -14.78 -7.32
C PRO A 62 5.01 -13.33 -7.11
N GLU A 63 3.72 -13.12 -6.87
CA GLU A 63 3.12 -11.81 -6.59
C GLU A 63 3.65 -11.22 -5.29
N THR A 64 3.74 -12.03 -4.23
CA THR A 64 4.33 -11.62 -2.94
C THR A 64 5.81 -11.30 -3.09
N ALA A 65 6.57 -12.10 -3.85
CA ALA A 65 7.98 -11.85 -4.10
C ALA A 65 8.19 -10.54 -4.88
N ARG A 66 7.37 -10.29 -5.90
CA ARG A 66 7.37 -9.04 -6.67
C ARG A 66 7.03 -7.84 -5.79
N LEU A 67 5.95 -7.92 -5.02
CA LEU A 67 5.55 -6.85 -4.10
C LEU A 67 6.64 -6.57 -3.06
N SER A 68 7.28 -7.62 -2.54
CA SER A 68 8.39 -7.48 -1.61
C SER A 68 9.61 -6.80 -2.23
N ALA A 69 9.93 -7.09 -3.49
CA ALA A 69 11.01 -6.41 -4.20
C ALA A 69 10.70 -4.92 -4.44
N LEU A 70 9.47 -4.58 -4.82
CA LEU A 70 9.06 -3.19 -5.01
C LEU A 70 9.05 -2.41 -3.69
N ALA A 71 8.46 -2.99 -2.65
CA ALA A 71 8.45 -2.38 -1.32
C ALA A 71 9.85 -2.24 -0.71
N ALA A 72 10.82 -3.07 -1.12
CA ALA A 72 12.22 -2.96 -0.69
C ALA A 72 12.91 -1.66 -1.12
N ALA A 73 12.50 -1.12 -2.27
CA ALA A 73 13.08 0.10 -2.81
C ALA A 73 12.35 1.36 -2.34
N ALA A 74 11.16 1.21 -1.73
CA ALA A 74 10.28 2.30 -1.37
C ALA A 74 10.58 2.88 0.02
N ASP A 75 10.52 4.22 0.10
CA ASP A 75 10.53 4.95 1.37
C ASP A 75 9.11 5.04 1.96
N VAL A 76 8.08 4.98 1.12
CA VAL A 76 6.66 4.97 1.50
C VAL A 76 5.88 4.12 0.49
N VAL A 77 4.97 3.27 0.97
CA VAL A 77 4.01 2.56 0.13
C VAL A 77 2.65 3.24 0.24
N VAL A 78 2.07 3.61 -0.90
CA VAL A 78 0.76 4.25 -1.00
C VAL A 78 -0.19 3.28 -1.68
N VAL A 79 -1.37 3.02 -1.09
CA VAL A 79 -2.38 2.11 -1.63
C VAL A 79 -3.68 2.86 -1.85
N HIS A 80 -4.21 2.81 -3.07
CA HIS A 80 -5.54 3.31 -3.37
C HIS A 80 -6.59 2.20 -3.23
N LEU A 81 -7.70 2.53 -2.56
CA LEU A 81 -8.89 1.68 -2.43
C LEU A 81 -10.14 2.55 -2.60
N ASP A 82 -11.18 2.01 -3.23
CA ASP A 82 -12.46 2.74 -3.35
C ASP A 82 -13.13 2.91 -1.98
N VAL A 83 -13.11 1.86 -1.16
CA VAL A 83 -13.63 1.87 0.21
C VAL A 83 -12.61 1.19 1.12
N LEU A 84 -12.31 1.84 2.26
CA LEU A 84 -11.55 1.24 3.36
C LEU A 84 -12.51 0.81 4.46
N ASP A 85 -12.95 -0.45 4.41
CA ASP A 85 -13.83 -1.09 5.37
C ASP A 85 -13.16 -2.30 6.04
N GLY A 86 -13.92 -3.07 6.83
CA GLY A 86 -13.42 -4.29 7.47
C GLY A 86 -13.00 -5.38 6.47
N GLU A 87 -13.63 -5.45 5.30
CA GLU A 87 -13.23 -6.42 4.27
C GLU A 87 -11.87 -6.06 3.68
N ALA A 88 -11.67 -4.79 3.32
CA ALA A 88 -10.38 -4.28 2.86
C ALA A 88 -9.26 -4.52 3.88
N LEU A 89 -9.55 -4.37 5.18
CA LEU A 89 -8.57 -4.55 6.27
C LEU A 89 -8.23 -6.00 6.62
N HIS A 90 -9.06 -6.98 6.26
CA HIS A 90 -8.85 -8.37 6.69
C HIS A 90 -8.80 -9.39 5.56
N ALA A 91 -9.46 -9.08 4.44
CA ALA A 91 -9.72 -10.02 3.37
C ALA A 91 -9.27 -9.49 2.00
N GLY A 92 -9.00 -8.19 1.89
CA GLY A 92 -8.50 -7.56 0.68
C GLY A 92 -7.01 -7.83 0.40
N PRO A 93 -6.44 -7.14 -0.60
CA PRO A 93 -4.99 -7.15 -0.88
C PRO A 93 -4.17 -6.29 0.10
N LEU A 94 -4.81 -5.37 0.84
CA LEU A 94 -4.14 -4.45 1.76
C LEU A 94 -3.36 -5.14 2.91
N PRO A 95 -3.85 -6.23 3.55
CA PRO A 95 -3.10 -6.93 4.60
C PRO A 95 -1.76 -7.48 4.10
N LEU A 96 -1.71 -8.00 2.88
CA LEU A 96 -0.47 -8.49 2.27
C LEU A 96 0.53 -7.34 2.07
N VAL A 97 0.05 -6.18 1.60
CA VAL A 97 0.89 -4.98 1.46
C VAL A 97 1.43 -4.53 2.82
N ALA A 98 0.58 -4.48 3.83
CA ALA A 98 0.97 -4.10 5.19
C ALA A 98 2.00 -5.06 5.78
N GLU A 99 1.81 -6.37 5.64
CA GLU A 99 2.75 -7.40 6.10
C GLU A 99 4.13 -7.24 5.45
N VAL A 100 4.16 -7.10 4.12
CA VAL A 100 5.40 -6.93 3.35
C VAL A 100 6.12 -5.64 3.75
N ALA A 101 5.40 -4.53 3.93
CA ALA A 101 5.97 -3.24 4.28
C ALA A 101 6.48 -3.20 5.73
N VAL A 102 5.74 -3.79 6.68
CA VAL A 102 6.16 -3.92 8.10
C VAL A 102 7.47 -4.69 8.22
N GLY A 103 7.63 -5.78 7.47
CA GLY A 103 8.87 -6.56 7.44
C GLY A 103 10.11 -5.74 7.01
N ARG A 104 9.90 -4.55 6.43
CA ARG A 104 10.93 -3.64 5.95
C ARG A 104 10.91 -2.28 6.63
N ALA A 105 10.08 -2.10 7.66
CA ALA A 105 9.85 -0.82 8.34
C ALA A 105 9.44 0.33 7.39
N VAL A 106 8.74 0.02 6.30
CA VAL A 106 8.23 1.01 5.34
C VAL A 106 6.80 1.40 5.73
N PRO A 107 6.48 2.70 5.90
CA PRO A 107 5.14 3.14 6.23
C PRO A 107 4.17 2.88 5.07
N VAL A 108 2.95 2.46 5.41
CA VAL A 108 1.84 2.25 4.47
C VAL A 108 0.80 3.34 4.63
N VAL A 109 0.46 4.01 3.54
CA VAL A 109 -0.54 5.09 3.48
C VAL A 109 -1.67 4.66 2.57
N VAL A 110 -2.92 4.82 3.01
CA VAL A 110 -4.10 4.52 2.18
C VAL A 110 -4.72 5.80 1.64
N LEU A 111 -4.96 5.83 0.33
CA LEU A 111 -5.81 6.80 -0.37
C LEU A 111 -7.18 6.13 -0.55
N ALA A 112 -8.14 6.45 0.32
CA ALA A 112 -9.46 5.83 0.30
C ALA A 112 -10.45 6.71 -0.45
N GLY A 113 -11.25 6.17 -1.37
CA GLY A 113 -12.41 6.87 -1.91
C GLY A 113 -13.39 7.26 -0.79
N ARG A 114 -13.58 6.34 0.17
CA ARG A 114 -14.31 6.54 1.44
C ARG A 114 -13.67 5.70 2.55
N ALA A 115 -13.49 6.28 3.75
CA ALA A 115 -13.00 5.53 4.92
C ALA A 115 -14.15 5.18 5.88
N GLU A 116 -14.39 3.88 6.08
CA GLU A 116 -15.38 3.36 7.02
C GLU A 116 -14.73 2.77 8.28
N ALA A 117 -13.48 2.33 8.18
CA ALA A 117 -12.71 1.86 9.32
C ALA A 117 -12.20 3.00 10.20
N SER A 118 -12.32 2.82 11.51
CA SER A 118 -11.79 3.75 12.51
C SER A 118 -10.27 3.79 12.53
N ARG A 119 -9.72 4.86 13.11
CA ARG A 119 -8.27 5.01 13.34
C ARG A 119 -7.65 3.81 14.04
N ARG A 120 -8.33 3.28 15.04
CA ARG A 120 -7.83 2.15 15.82
C ARG A 120 -7.71 0.89 14.96
N GLU A 121 -8.69 0.64 14.09
CA GLU A 121 -8.73 -0.55 13.24
C GLU A 121 -7.60 -0.53 12.21
N TRP A 122 -7.45 0.56 11.45
CA TRP A 122 -6.39 0.60 10.44
C TRP A 122 -4.99 0.71 11.06
N SER A 123 -4.84 1.36 12.23
CA SER A 123 -3.54 1.38 12.94
C SER A 123 -3.14 -0.02 13.42
N ALA A 124 -4.10 -0.83 13.88
CA ALA A 124 -3.85 -2.22 14.25
C ALA A 124 -3.45 -3.10 13.05
N GLY A 125 -3.90 -2.74 11.84
CA GLY A 125 -3.49 -3.36 10.58
C GLY A 125 -2.15 -2.90 10.04
N GLY A 126 -1.37 -2.08 10.78
CA GLY A 126 -0.06 -1.59 10.34
C GLY A 126 -0.13 -0.42 9.35
N ILE A 127 -1.30 0.18 9.15
CA ILE A 127 -1.44 1.37 8.30
C ILE A 127 -0.97 2.60 9.07
N SER A 128 -0.10 3.40 8.45
CA SER A 128 0.50 4.60 9.04
C SER A 128 -0.39 5.83 8.89
N GLY A 129 -1.21 5.89 7.84
CA GLY A 129 -2.25 6.92 7.72
C GLY A 129 -3.22 6.67 6.58
N VAL A 130 -4.36 7.34 6.66
CA VAL A 130 -5.47 7.24 5.71
C VAL A 130 -5.87 8.64 5.28
N HIS A 131 -6.04 8.84 3.98
CA HIS A 131 -6.52 10.08 3.38
C HIS A 131 -7.74 9.77 2.52
N GLU A 132 -8.88 10.37 2.86
CA GLU A 132 -10.07 10.26 2.02
C GLU A 132 -9.93 11.19 0.81
N VAL A 133 -9.93 10.61 -0.40
CA VAL A 133 -9.70 11.32 -1.67
C VAL A 133 -10.96 11.44 -2.53
N GLY A 134 -12.01 10.67 -2.24
CA GLY A 134 -13.26 10.70 -3.00
C GLY A 134 -13.16 10.10 -4.41
N THR A 135 -14.31 10.02 -5.08
CA THR A 135 -14.42 9.38 -6.40
C THR A 135 -14.41 10.37 -7.57
N ASP A 136 -14.58 11.67 -7.33
CA ASP A 136 -14.56 12.70 -8.37
C ASP A 136 -13.13 13.03 -8.80
N PRO A 137 -12.71 12.80 -10.07
CA PRO A 137 -11.31 12.90 -10.49
C PRO A 137 -10.60 14.23 -10.16
N PRO A 138 -11.16 15.43 -10.43
CA PRO A 138 -10.45 16.68 -10.13
C PRO A 138 -10.31 16.91 -8.62
N ARG A 139 -11.31 16.55 -7.81
CA ARG A 139 -11.21 16.61 -6.34
C ARG A 139 -10.25 15.57 -5.79
N ARG A 140 -10.25 14.37 -6.36
CA ARG A 140 -9.33 13.28 -6.02
C ARG A 140 -7.89 13.70 -6.24
N ALA A 141 -7.56 14.24 -7.41
CA ALA A 141 -6.22 14.73 -7.70
C ALA A 141 -5.74 15.79 -6.68
N ALA A 142 -6.61 16.74 -6.32
CA ALA A 142 -6.28 17.76 -5.31
C ALA A 142 -6.07 17.17 -3.90
N ALA A 143 -6.84 16.15 -3.52
CA ALA A 143 -6.69 15.44 -2.25
C ALA A 143 -5.41 14.58 -2.22
N VAL A 144 -5.11 13.88 -3.31
CA VAL A 144 -3.87 13.10 -3.50
C VAL A 144 -2.65 14.01 -3.40
N ALA A 145 -2.67 15.16 -4.06
CA ALA A 145 -1.61 16.17 -3.96
C ALA A 145 -1.38 16.65 -2.52
N ARG A 146 -2.44 16.77 -1.72
CA ARG A 146 -2.33 17.14 -0.30
C ARG A 146 -1.72 16.01 0.54
N ALA A 147 -2.11 14.76 0.30
CA ALA A 147 -1.49 13.61 0.93
C ALA A 147 0.00 13.53 0.57
N GLY A 148 0.34 13.75 -0.70
CA GLY A 148 1.72 13.84 -1.19
C GLY A 148 2.56 14.84 -0.42
N ARG A 149 2.09 16.09 -0.26
CA ARG A 149 2.80 17.10 0.54
C ARG A 149 3.01 16.70 2.01
N THR A 150 2.10 15.91 2.58
CA THR A 150 2.20 15.45 3.97
C THR A 150 3.31 14.41 4.14
N TRP A 151 3.37 13.44 3.22
CA TRP A 151 4.26 12.29 3.33
C TRP A 151 5.60 12.47 2.62
N ALA A 152 5.64 13.35 1.62
CA ALA A 152 6.81 13.62 0.79
C ALA A 152 7.03 15.13 0.61
N PRO A 153 7.24 15.89 1.70
CA PRO A 153 7.34 17.34 1.62
C PRO A 153 8.56 17.76 0.77
N SER A 154 8.34 18.69 -0.16
CA SER A 154 9.42 19.40 -0.82
C SER A 154 9.77 20.63 0.01
N TRP A 155 10.89 20.57 0.72
CA TRP A 155 11.47 21.76 1.33
C TRP A 155 12.14 22.59 0.24
N SER A 156 11.39 23.48 -0.42
CA SER A 156 12.02 24.57 -1.17
C SER A 156 12.81 25.40 -0.15
N GLY A 157 14.12 25.51 -0.36
CA GLY A 157 15.07 26.13 0.58
C GLY A 157 14.93 27.65 0.78
N ASP A 158 13.72 28.15 1.07
CA ASP A 158 13.50 29.50 1.58
C ASP A 158 13.57 29.48 3.12
N HIS A 159 14.75 29.18 3.62
CA HIS A 159 15.19 29.65 4.92
C HIS A 159 16.48 30.45 4.73
N ARG A 160 16.33 31.68 4.24
CA ARG A 160 17.34 32.73 4.42
C ARG A 160 16.72 33.92 5.15
N ALA A 161 17.33 34.17 6.30
CA ALA A 161 17.29 35.34 7.19
C ALA A 161 16.02 35.56 8.02
#